data_AF-A0A9C9KMX7-F1
#
_entry.id   AF-A0A9C9KMX7-F1
#
_cell.length_a   1.000
_cell.length_b   1.000
_cell.length_c   1.000
_cell.angle_alpha   90.00
_cell.angle_beta   90.00
_cell.angle_gamma   90.00
#
_symmetry.space_group_name_H-M   'P 1'
#
loop_
_entity.id
_entity.type
_entity.pdbx_description
1 polymer ?
#
loop_
_entity_poly.entity_id
_entity_poly.type
_entity_poly.pdbx_seq_one_letter_code
_entity_poly.pdbx_strand_id
1 'polypeptide(L)'
;MNNIFLLIILGVIFLAFVTYSTSIIRKHGTKTYLRQLGRGSVFIFVLFGKFLIKAVGFLAQSAKNNKSGKESDIAPSGGVLNYRTGKLDDGTDPVGWYEKD
;
A
#
# COMPACT_ATOMS: atom_id res chain seq x y z
N MET A 1 -9.29 -23.74 9.86
CA MET A 1 -10.69 -23.40 10.23
C MET A 1 -11.57 -23.63 9.02
N ASN A 2 -12.66 -24.38 9.16
CA ASN A 2 -13.55 -24.69 8.03
C ASN A 2 -14.42 -23.48 7.66
N ASN A 3 -14.59 -23.20 6.37
CA ASN A 3 -15.39 -22.08 5.86
C ASN A 3 -16.84 -22.08 6.41
N ILE A 4 -17.41 -23.25 6.65
CA ILE A 4 -18.75 -23.42 7.24
C ILE A 4 -18.82 -22.86 8.67
N PHE A 5 -17.80 -23.11 9.49
CA PHE A 5 -17.76 -22.57 10.86
C PHE A 5 -17.65 -21.05 10.86
N LEU A 6 -16.89 -20.47 9.92
CA LEU A 6 -16.81 -19.01 9.75
C LEU A 6 -18.16 -18.41 9.39
N LEU A 7 -18.91 -19.04 8.47
CA LEU A 7 -20.25 -18.58 8.08
C LEU A 7 -21.25 -18.63 9.24
N ILE A 8 -21.20 -19.68 10.07
CA ILE A 8 -22.07 -19.81 11.24
C ILE A 8 -21.77 -18.69 12.24
N ILE A 9 -20.49 -18.45 12.55
CA ILE A 9 -20.07 -17.37 13.45
C ILE A 9 -20.55 -16.01 12.92
N LEU A 10 -20.36 -15.77 11.62
CA LEU A 10 -20.79 -14.54 10.97
C LEU A 10 -22.30 -14.34 11.04
N GLY A 11 -23.07 -15.42 10.85
CA GLY A 11 -24.53 -15.42 10.98
C GLY A 11 -25.00 -15.10 12.40
N VAL A 12 -24.36 -15.69 13.42
CA VAL A 12 -24.67 -15.41 14.84
C VAL A 12 -24.36 -13.96 15.19
N ILE A 13 -23.20 -13.44 14.77
CA ILE A 13 -22.84 -12.03 14.97
C ILE A 13 -23.85 -11.10 14.31
N PHE A 14 -24.26 -11.42 13.08
CA PHE A 14 -25.25 -10.63 12.36
C PHE A 14 -26.61 -10.61 13.07
N LEU A 15 -27.10 -11.76 13.54
CA LEU A 15 -28.35 -11.82 14.29
C LEU A 15 -28.29 -11.02 15.61
N ALA A 16 -27.19 -11.15 16.35
CA ALA A 16 -26.97 -10.37 17.57
C ALA A 16 -26.94 -8.87 17.29
N PHE A 17 -26.32 -8.46 16.17
CA PHE A 17 -26.29 -7.06 15.74
C PHE A 17 -27.70 -6.52 15.42
N VAL A 18 -28.52 -7.28 14.69
CA VAL A 18 -29.89 -6.86 14.33
C VAL A 18 -30.78 -6.75 15.57
N THR A 19 -30.72 -7.72 16.48
CA THR A 19 -31.53 -7.70 17.72
C THR A 19 -31.11 -6.56 18.65
N TYR A 20 -29.81 -6.29 18.80
CA TYR A 20 -29.30 -5.15 19.54
C TYR A 20 -29.75 -3.82 18.93
N SER A 21 -29.63 -3.68 17.62
CA SER A 21 -30.01 -2.46 16.89
C SER A 21 -31.50 -2.15 17.06
N THR A 22 -32.36 -3.16 16.88
CA THR A 22 -33.81 -3.01 17.04
C THR A 22 -34.22 -2.69 18.47
N SER A 23 -33.53 -3.25 19.48
CA SER A 23 -33.75 -2.94 20.90
C SER A 23 -33.46 -1.46 21.23
N ILE A 24 -32.33 -0.93 20.74
CA ILE A 24 -31.99 0.48 20.97
C ILE A 24 -32.95 1.43 20.25
N ILE A 25 -33.30 1.12 19.00
CA ILE A 25 -34.24 1.95 18.23
C ILE A 25 -35.58 2.03 18.95
N ARG A 26 -36.07 0.92 19.51
CA ARG A 26 -37.30 0.90 20.32
C ARG A 26 -37.19 1.73 21.60
N LYS A 27 -36.05 1.67 22.29
CA LYS A 27 -35.87 2.31 23.60
C LYS A 27 -35.58 3.82 23.52
N HIS A 28 -34.84 4.27 22.51
CA HIS A 28 -34.30 5.63 22.43
C HIS A 28 -34.64 6.38 21.14
N GLY A 29 -35.33 5.74 20.20
CA GLY A 29 -35.71 6.31 18.91
C GLY A 29 -34.56 6.33 17.89
N THR A 30 -34.93 6.46 16.62
CA THR A 30 -34.01 6.40 15.47
C THR A 30 -32.97 7.52 15.47
N LYS A 31 -33.36 8.74 15.89
CA LYS A 31 -32.45 9.90 15.94
C LYS A 31 -31.27 9.69 16.89
N THR A 32 -31.52 9.10 18.06
CA THR A 32 -30.47 8.82 19.06
C THR A 32 -29.53 7.72 18.58
N TYR A 33 -30.09 6.67 17.97
CA TYR A 33 -29.32 5.57 17.38
C TYR A 33 -28.38 6.05 16.27
N LEU A 34 -28.89 6.85 15.33
CA LEU A 34 -28.08 7.46 14.26
C LEU A 34 -26.99 8.39 14.80
N ARG A 35 -27.29 9.17 15.85
CA ARG A 35 -26.30 10.03 16.50
C ARG A 35 -25.18 9.23 17.18
N GLN A 36 -25.50 8.10 17.80
CA GLN A 36 -24.49 7.20 18.38
C GLN A 36 -23.61 6.56 17.31
N LEU A 37 -24.22 6.06 16.22
CA LEU A 37 -23.48 5.51 15.09
C LEU A 37 -22.55 6.55 14.45
N GLY A 38 -23.06 7.77 14.22
CA GLY A 38 -22.27 8.86 13.67
C GLY A 38 -21.08 9.26 14.55
N ARG A 39 -21.24 9.25 15.88
CA ARG A 39 -20.13 9.52 16.81
C ARG A 39 -19.09 8.39 16.80
N GLY A 40 -19.54 7.13 16.79
CA GLY A 40 -18.64 5.97 16.73
C GLY A 40 -17.85 5.90 15.42
N SER A 41 -18.50 6.22 14.29
CA SER A 41 -17.86 6.15 12.97
C SER A 41 -16.78 7.21 12.78
N VAL A 42 -16.95 8.42 13.33
CA VAL A 42 -15.93 9.48 13.26
C VAL A 42 -14.60 9.02 13.87
N PHE A 43 -14.61 8.33 15.01
CA PHE A 43 -13.39 7.79 15.61
C PHE A 43 -12.70 6.78 14.69
N ILE A 44 -13.46 5.90 14.06
CA ILE A 44 -12.95 4.90 13.12
C ILE A 44 -12.31 5.60 11.90
N PHE A 45 -13.00 6.58 11.31
CA PHE A 45 -12.47 7.34 10.17
C PHE A 45 -11.21 8.13 10.53
N VAL A 46 -11.14 8.72 11.72
CA VAL A 46 -9.94 9.42 12.19
C VAL A 46 -8.78 8.44 12.38
N LEU A 47 -9.03 7.27 12.99
CA LEU A 47 -8.00 6.24 13.15
C LEU A 47 -7.49 5.75 11.80
N PHE A 48 -8.42 5.48 10.88
CA PHE A 48 -8.13 5.01 9.54
C PHE A 48 -7.35 6.06 8.73
N GLY A 49 -7.74 7.33 8.79
CA GLY A 49 -7.00 8.42 8.17
C GLY A 49 -5.57 8.55 8.71
N LYS A 50 -5.38 8.46 10.03
CA LYS A 50 -4.04 8.43 10.65
C LYS A 50 -3.21 7.24 10.19
N PHE A 51 -3.84 6.07 10.06
CA PHE A 51 -3.18 4.88 9.54
C PHE A 51 -2.72 5.07 8.09
N LEU A 52 -3.60 5.59 7.21
CA LEU A 52 -3.26 5.88 5.82
C LEU A 52 -2.11 6.87 5.70
N ILE A 53 -2.11 7.95 6.48
CA ILE A 53 -1.01 8.93 6.48
C ILE A 53 0.32 8.25 6.84
N LYS A 54 0.33 7.36 7.84
CA LYS A 54 1.53 6.60 8.20
C LYS A 54 1.96 5.62 7.10
N ALA A 55 1.00 4.92 6.47
CA ALA A 55 1.29 4.01 5.38
C ALA A 55 1.89 4.73 4.17
N VAL A 56 1.34 5.90 3.81
CA VAL A 56 1.89 6.76 2.75
C VAL A 56 3.27 7.29 3.13
N GLY A 57 3.48 7.73 4.38
CA GLY A 57 4.78 8.17 4.88
C GLY A 57 5.84 7.07 4.82
N PHE A 58 5.47 5.83 5.19
CA PHE A 58 6.33 4.66 5.08
C PHE A 58 6.69 4.34 3.62
N LEU A 59 5.71 4.41 2.71
CA LEU A 59 5.93 4.20 1.28
C LEU A 59 6.84 5.28 0.69
N ALA A 60 6.62 6.55 1.05
CA ALA A 60 7.46 7.66 0.62
C ALA A 60 8.90 7.55 1.17
N GLN A 61 9.06 7.09 2.41
CA GLN A 61 10.36 6.83 3.01
C GLN A 61 11.08 5.68 2.30
N SER A 62 10.37 4.61 1.94
CA SER A 62 10.91 3.52 1.12
C SER A 62 11.40 4.01 -0.24
N ALA A 63 10.60 4.85 -0.92
CA ALA A 63 10.99 5.46 -2.20
C ALA A 63 12.19 6.42 -2.08
N LYS A 64 12.30 7.16 -0.96
CA LYS A 64 13.44 8.06 -0.70
C LYS A 64 14.72 7.28 -0.41
N ASN A 65 14.62 6.14 0.28
CA ASN A 65 15.77 5.27 0.55
C ASN A 65 16.31 4.63 -0.74
N ASN A 66 15.46 4.37 -1.75
CA ASN A 66 15.89 3.95 -3.09
C ASN A 66 16.66 5.03 -3.89
N LYS A 67 16.66 6.30 -3.45
CA LYS A 67 17.46 7.36 -4.07
C LYS A 67 18.80 7.61 -3.36
N SER A 68 19.16 6.81 -2.36
CA SER A 68 20.46 6.88 -1.67
C SER A 68 21.37 5.68 -1.93
N GLY A 69 20.95 4.77 -2.81
CA GLY A 69 21.83 3.78 -3.41
C GLY A 69 22.62 4.46 -4.52
N LYS A 70 23.89 4.76 -4.19
CA LYS A 70 25.02 4.95 -5.10
C LYS A 70 24.69 4.67 -6.57
N GLU A 71 24.98 5.66 -7.39
CA GLU A 71 25.63 5.51 -8.70
C GLU A 71 26.37 4.16 -8.78
N SER A 72 25.66 3.12 -9.20
CA SER A 72 26.26 1.87 -9.62
C SER A 72 26.30 1.99 -11.13
N ASP A 73 27.43 2.44 -11.64
CA ASP A 73 27.82 2.56 -13.05
C ASP A 73 27.79 1.22 -13.83
N ILE A 74 27.03 0.24 -13.36
CA ILE A 74 26.99 -1.09 -13.94
C ILE A 74 25.54 -1.59 -13.87
N ALA A 75 24.64 -0.89 -14.56
CA ALA A 75 23.60 -1.65 -15.25
C ALA A 75 24.33 -2.46 -16.33
N PRO A 76 24.19 -3.80 -16.39
CA PRO A 76 24.62 -4.52 -17.58
C PRO A 76 23.61 -4.17 -18.68
N SER A 77 23.76 -3.01 -19.30
CA SER A 77 23.22 -2.82 -20.64
C SER A 77 23.85 -3.94 -21.48
N GLY A 78 22.99 -4.73 -22.14
CA GLY A 78 23.33 -6.00 -22.78
C GLY A 78 24.24 -5.84 -24.00
N GLY A 79 25.44 -5.31 -23.77
CA GLY A 79 26.42 -4.96 -24.77
C GLY A 79 27.41 -6.08 -25.07
N VAL A 80 28.06 -5.99 -26.21
CA VAL A 80 29.13 -6.91 -26.63
C VAL A 80 30.46 -6.38 -26.10
N LEU A 81 31.30 -7.26 -25.55
CA LEU A 81 32.62 -6.88 -25.04
C LEU A 81 33.52 -6.40 -26.18
N ASN A 82 34.01 -5.17 -26.07
CA ASN A 82 35.03 -4.65 -26.98
C ASN A 82 36.42 -5.10 -26.52
N TYR A 83 37.07 -5.96 -27.31
CA TYR A 83 38.38 -6.53 -27.00
C TYR A 83 39.53 -5.51 -27.02
N ARG A 84 39.35 -4.33 -27.65
CA ARG A 84 40.35 -3.26 -27.71
C ARG A 84 40.39 -2.43 -26.42
N THR A 85 39.23 -2.13 -25.85
CA THR A 85 39.09 -1.25 -24.67
C THR A 85 38.75 -1.99 -23.38
N GLY A 86 38.32 -3.26 -23.48
CA GLY A 86 37.89 -4.07 -22.34
C GLY A 86 36.55 -3.64 -21.73
N LYS A 87 35.78 -2.79 -22.42
CA LYS A 87 34.48 -2.27 -21.97
C LYS A 87 33.33 -2.91 -22.75
N LEU A 88 32.16 -3.04 -22.11
CA LEU A 88 30.92 -3.50 -22.76
C LEU A 88 30.35 -2.36 -23.61
N ASP A 89 30.14 -2.62 -24.90
CA ASP A 89 29.48 -1.68 -25.80
C ASP A 89 28.02 -2.09 -26.02
N ASP A 90 27.11 -1.22 -25.57
CA ASP A 90 25.67 -1.39 -25.77
C ASP A 90 25.15 -0.68 -27.03
N GLY A 91 26.06 -0.17 -27.88
CA GLY A 91 25.73 0.50 -29.13
C GLY A 91 25.14 1.90 -28.94
N THR A 92 25.12 2.42 -27.72
CA THR A 92 24.50 3.72 -27.38
C THR A 92 25.44 4.91 -27.65
N ASP A 93 26.70 4.64 -27.99
CA ASP A 93 27.67 5.67 -28.37
C ASP A 93 27.96 5.64 -29.89
N PRO A 94 27.17 6.33 -30.72
CA PRO A 94 27.42 6.41 -32.16
C PRO A 94 28.64 7.28 -32.51
N VAL A 95 29.32 7.92 -31.55
CA VAL A 95 30.33 8.95 -31.83
C VAL A 95 31.69 8.73 -31.12
N GLY A 96 31.78 7.85 -30.12
CA GLY A 96 32.98 7.65 -29.29
C GLY A 96 33.92 6.51 -29.68
N TRP A 97 33.83 6.01 -30.92
CA TRP A 97 34.69 4.91 -31.41
C TRP A 97 36.03 5.36 -31.99
N TYR A 98 36.28 6.66 -32.05
CA TYR A 98 37.57 7.21 -32.48
C TYR A 98 37.98 8.30 -31.49
N GLU A 99 38.83 7.97 -30.53
CA GLU A 99 39.73 9.01 -30.00
C GLU A 99 40.52 9.54 -31.20
N LYS A 100 40.55 10.86 -31.37
CA LYS A 100 41.46 11.50 -32.32
C LYS A 100 42.89 11.19 -31.85
N ASP A 101 43.71 10.71 -32.76
CA ASP A 101 45.15 10.51 -32.57
C ASP A 101 45.84 11.77 -32.00
#